data_AF-A0A3M2R8X3-F1
#
_entry.id   AF-A0A3M2R8X3-F1
#
_cell.length_a   1.000
_cell.length_b   1.000
_cell.length_c   1.000
_cell.angle_alpha   90.00
_cell.angle_beta   90.00
_cell.angle_gamma   90.00
#
_symmetry.space_group_name_H-M   'P 1'
#
loop_
_entity.id
_entity.type
_entity.pdbx_description
1 polymer ?
#
loop_
_entity_poly.entity_id
_entity_poly.type
_entity_poly.pdbx_seq_one_letter_code
_entity_poly.pdbx_strand_id
1 'polypeptide(L)'
;VAIACKLSTSLMYLHSVNWLHKAIRSDNVVFYWDGSRPNLEQPILAGFEYARHGAHDISERPDPNPTWDIYRWPSIQGEAPAAVRSRKTFDIYSLGLVLMEILFWKPLATLLELPDLSTVTLLQSKGIRDHLLGESECLDNVLDIGGKKYHGVVRRCLEGYFNDEAGHSGLGIKVDDNESDVYTSILLQERYVEHVVQELKGIQV
;
A
#
# COMPACT_ATOMS: atom_id res chain seq x y z
N VAL A 1 -13.46 0.87 -9.64
CA VAL A 1 -13.71 0.72 -8.17
C VAL A 1 -13.69 -0.74 -7.70
N ALA A 2 -14.31 -1.70 -8.39
CA ALA A 2 -14.40 -3.10 -7.93
C ALA A 2 -13.06 -3.74 -7.51
N ILE A 3 -11.99 -3.56 -8.30
CA ILE A 3 -10.65 -4.09 -7.99
C ILE A 3 -10.15 -3.53 -6.65
N ALA A 4 -10.15 -2.20 -6.51
CA ALA A 4 -9.74 -1.50 -5.30
C ALA A 4 -10.49 -2.01 -4.05
N CYS A 5 -11.82 -2.15 -4.13
CA CYS A 5 -12.64 -2.68 -3.03
C CYS A 5 -12.24 -4.10 -2.62
N LYS A 6 -11.96 -4.98 -3.58
CA LYS A 6 -11.62 -6.38 -3.29
C LYS A 6 -10.20 -6.52 -2.75
N LEU A 7 -9.24 -5.76 -3.27
CA LEU A 7 -7.88 -5.73 -2.73
C LEU A 7 -7.85 -5.17 -1.31
N SER A 8 -8.52 -4.05 -1.06
CA SER A 8 -8.56 -3.47 0.29
C SER A 8 -9.26 -4.38 1.30
N THR A 9 -10.34 -5.06 0.88
CA THR A 9 -11.03 -6.08 1.69
C THR A 9 -10.15 -7.32 1.92
N SER A 10 -9.36 -7.76 0.93
CA SER A 10 -8.44 -8.89 1.11
C SER A 10 -7.37 -8.57 2.15
N LEU A 11 -6.79 -7.37 2.08
CA LEU A 11 -5.82 -6.91 3.06
C LEU A 11 -6.42 -6.78 4.47
N MET A 12 -7.66 -6.27 4.57
CA MET A 12 -8.41 -6.22 5.83
C MET A 12 -8.49 -7.60 6.50
N TYR A 13 -8.79 -8.64 5.74
CA TYR A 13 -8.88 -10.00 6.26
C TYR A 13 -7.52 -10.53 6.73
N LEU A 14 -6.45 -10.31 5.97
CA LEU A 14 -5.09 -10.68 6.40
C LEU A 14 -4.71 -10.00 7.72
N HIS A 15 -4.95 -8.69 7.82
CA HIS A 15 -4.59 -7.91 9.00
C HIS A 15 -5.44 -8.24 10.23
N SER A 16 -6.69 -8.70 10.05
CA SER A 16 -7.56 -9.15 11.15
C SER A 16 -7.05 -10.41 11.86
N VAL A 17 -6.25 -11.22 11.19
CA VAL A 17 -5.57 -12.40 11.76
C VAL A 17 -4.07 -12.16 11.97
N ASN A 18 -3.69 -10.88 12.05
CA ASN A 18 -2.32 -10.41 12.27
C ASN A 18 -1.30 -10.96 11.25
N TRP A 19 -1.73 -11.16 10.00
CA TRP A 19 -0.88 -11.61 8.91
C TRP A 19 -0.37 -10.43 8.09
N LEU A 20 0.93 -10.39 7.82
CA LEU A 20 1.58 -9.39 6.97
C LEU A 20 1.83 -9.97 5.58
N HIS A 21 1.53 -9.23 4.51
CA HIS A 21 1.71 -9.67 3.14
C HIS A 21 3.13 -9.42 2.62
N LYS A 22 3.70 -8.24 2.87
CA LYS A 22 5.08 -7.80 2.56
C LYS A 22 5.45 -7.68 1.08
N ALA A 23 4.57 -8.09 0.18
CA ALA A 23 4.81 -8.12 -1.26
C ALA A 23 3.60 -7.57 -2.05
N ILE A 24 2.89 -6.55 -1.55
CA ILE A 24 1.79 -5.95 -2.31
C ILE A 24 2.38 -5.09 -3.43
N ARG A 25 2.08 -5.44 -4.68
CA ARG A 25 2.50 -4.79 -5.92
C ARG A 25 1.59 -5.24 -7.06
N SER A 26 1.56 -4.53 -8.18
CA SER A 26 0.70 -4.88 -9.32
C SER A 26 0.96 -6.29 -9.88
N ASP A 27 2.22 -6.75 -9.93
CA ASP A 27 2.58 -8.12 -10.34
C ASP A 27 1.93 -9.23 -9.50
N ASN A 28 1.58 -8.90 -8.25
CA ASN A 28 0.95 -9.81 -7.31
C ASN A 28 -0.58 -9.67 -7.26
N VAL A 29 -1.18 -8.88 -8.15
CA VAL A 29 -2.62 -8.82 -8.38
C VAL A 29 -2.95 -9.61 -9.65
N VAL A 30 -3.46 -10.82 -9.48
CA VAL A 30 -3.77 -11.72 -10.59
C VAL A 30 -5.27 -11.83 -10.80
N PHE A 31 -5.67 -12.18 -12.02
CA PHE A 31 -7.06 -12.31 -12.41
C PHE A 31 -7.29 -13.68 -13.05
N TYR A 32 -8.47 -14.25 -12.81
CA TYR A 32 -8.88 -15.43 -13.56
C TYR A 32 -9.03 -15.08 -15.05
N TRP A 33 -8.52 -15.95 -15.92
CA TRP A 33 -8.56 -15.79 -17.38
C TRP A 33 -9.37 -16.92 -18.00
N ASP A 34 -10.42 -16.58 -18.73
CA ASP A 34 -11.33 -17.55 -19.36
C ASP A 34 -10.92 -18.01 -20.77
N GLY A 35 -9.78 -17.50 -21.28
CA GLY A 35 -9.33 -17.70 -22.66
C GLY A 35 -9.45 -16.44 -23.52
N SER A 36 -10.28 -15.47 -23.12
CA SER A 36 -10.58 -14.26 -23.89
C SER A 36 -10.25 -12.95 -23.17
N ARG A 37 -10.62 -12.84 -21.88
CA ARG A 37 -10.41 -11.63 -21.08
C ARG A 37 -10.19 -11.97 -19.61
N PRO A 38 -9.47 -11.12 -18.86
CA PRO A 38 -9.35 -11.29 -17.43
C PRO A 38 -10.67 -10.89 -16.75
N ASN A 39 -11.09 -11.64 -15.74
CA ASN A 39 -12.22 -11.27 -14.90
C ASN A 39 -11.80 -10.18 -13.91
N LEU A 40 -11.93 -8.91 -14.32
CA LEU A 40 -11.60 -7.75 -13.50
C LEU A 40 -12.47 -7.62 -12.24
N GLU A 41 -13.59 -8.33 -12.17
CA GLU A 41 -14.41 -8.35 -10.97
C GLU A 41 -13.81 -9.26 -9.90
N GLN A 42 -12.92 -10.19 -10.20
CA GLN A 42 -12.38 -11.15 -9.24
C GLN A 42 -10.83 -11.10 -9.19
N PRO A 43 -10.24 -9.97 -8.74
CA PRO A 43 -8.82 -9.93 -8.44
C PRO A 43 -8.50 -10.89 -7.29
N ILE A 44 -7.35 -11.52 -7.39
CA ILE A 44 -6.77 -12.37 -6.36
C ILE A 44 -5.43 -11.73 -5.98
N LEU A 45 -5.26 -11.44 -4.69
CA LEU A 45 -3.96 -11.06 -4.15
C LEU A 45 -3.12 -12.34 -4.01
N ALA A 46 -1.97 -12.38 -4.67
CA ALA A 46 -1.01 -13.48 -4.68
C ALA A 46 0.35 -13.01 -4.14
N GLY A 47 1.38 -13.86 -4.22
CA GLY A 47 2.73 -13.49 -3.82
C GLY A 47 2.95 -13.52 -2.31
N PHE A 48 2.55 -14.62 -1.67
CA PHE A 48 2.69 -14.85 -0.24
C PHE A 48 4.10 -15.34 0.16
N GLU A 49 5.11 -15.25 -0.73
CA GLU A 49 6.45 -15.80 -0.50
C GLU A 49 7.12 -15.28 0.79
N TYR A 50 6.82 -14.04 1.18
CA TYR A 50 7.37 -13.43 2.40
C TYR A 50 6.33 -13.22 3.49
N ALA A 51 5.09 -13.64 3.24
CA ALA A 51 3.95 -13.37 4.09
C ALA A 51 4.03 -14.19 5.37
N ARG A 52 3.72 -13.57 6.52
CA ARG A 52 3.94 -14.19 7.83
C ARG A 52 3.04 -13.59 8.91
N HIS A 53 2.84 -14.35 9.97
CA HIS A 53 2.20 -13.82 11.18
C HIS A 53 3.11 -12.79 11.89
N GLY A 54 2.53 -11.68 12.33
CA GLY A 54 3.26 -10.51 12.86
C GLY A 54 3.96 -10.73 14.20
N ALA A 55 3.62 -11.80 14.93
CA ALA A 55 4.15 -12.09 16.27
C ALA A 55 5.55 -12.74 16.31
N HIS A 56 6.12 -13.17 15.18
CA HIS A 56 7.41 -13.87 15.17
C HIS A 56 8.60 -12.93 14.94
N ASP A 57 9.72 -13.20 15.62
CA ASP A 57 10.84 -12.25 15.81
C ASP A 57 11.77 -12.04 14.62
N ILE A 58 11.66 -12.82 13.54
CA ILE A 58 12.53 -12.71 12.37
C ILE A 58 11.67 -12.52 11.12
N SER A 59 11.84 -11.38 10.45
CA SER A 59 11.26 -11.16 9.12
C SER A 59 12.26 -11.63 8.07
N GLU A 60 11.90 -12.67 7.33
CA GLU A 60 12.61 -13.00 6.10
C GLU A 60 12.61 -11.80 5.16
N ARG A 61 13.80 -11.39 4.70
CA ARG A 61 13.96 -10.23 3.84
C ARG A 61 13.92 -10.69 2.39
N PRO A 62 13.07 -10.07 1.55
CA PRO A 62 13.24 -10.18 0.12
C PRO A 62 14.61 -9.63 -0.28
N ASP A 63 15.26 -10.29 -1.23
CA ASP A 63 16.45 -9.74 -1.88
C ASP A 63 16.14 -8.33 -2.42
N PRO A 64 17.09 -7.38 -2.34
CA PRO A 64 16.93 -6.06 -2.93
C PRO A 64 16.56 -6.18 -4.42
N ASN A 65 15.41 -5.64 -4.79
CA ASN A 65 14.96 -5.63 -6.17
C ASN A 65 14.44 -4.23 -6.50
N PRO A 66 15.18 -3.43 -7.29
CA PRO A 66 14.79 -2.07 -7.64
C PRO A 66 13.37 -1.96 -8.22
N THR A 67 12.92 -2.99 -8.95
CA THR A 67 11.57 -3.04 -9.53
C THR A 67 10.48 -3.21 -8.47
N TRP A 68 10.77 -3.93 -7.39
CA TRP A 68 9.79 -4.13 -6.31
C TRP A 68 9.89 -3.05 -5.23
N ASP A 69 11.05 -2.44 -5.08
CA ASP A 69 11.35 -1.46 -4.03
C ASP A 69 10.49 -0.21 -4.13
N ILE A 70 10.09 0.17 -5.33
CA ILE A 70 9.19 1.32 -5.54
C ILE A 70 7.85 1.16 -4.84
N TYR A 71 7.43 -0.07 -4.53
CA TYR A 71 6.19 -0.36 -3.79
C TYR A 71 6.39 -0.43 -2.28
N ARG A 72 7.63 -0.65 -1.82
CA ARG A 72 7.92 -0.92 -0.41
C ARG A 72 8.04 0.39 0.38
N TRP A 73 7.65 0.33 1.65
CA TRP A 73 7.83 1.45 2.57
C TRP A 73 9.31 1.90 2.62
N PRO A 74 9.63 3.21 2.60
CA PRO A 74 11.01 3.69 2.37
C PRO A 74 12.08 3.12 3.32
N SER A 75 11.73 2.84 4.58
CA SER A 75 12.69 2.32 5.57
C SER A 75 13.03 0.83 5.40
N ILE A 76 12.31 0.09 4.54
CA ILE A 76 12.54 -1.34 4.27
C ILE A 76 12.95 -1.63 2.82
N GLN A 77 13.30 -0.59 2.04
CA GLN A 77 13.86 -0.71 0.70
C GLN A 77 15.37 -1.01 0.71
N GLY A 78 15.88 -1.61 -0.37
CA GLY A 78 17.28 -2.00 -0.51
C GLY A 78 17.74 -3.02 0.54
N GLU A 79 19.01 -2.95 0.90
CA GLU A 79 19.59 -3.71 2.02
C GLU A 79 19.23 -3.08 3.38
N ALA A 80 17.94 -2.88 3.63
CA ALA A 80 17.48 -2.27 4.87
C ALA A 80 17.96 -3.05 6.12
N PRO A 81 18.21 -2.35 7.25
CA PRO A 81 18.76 -2.99 8.43
C PRO A 81 17.85 -4.11 8.96
N ALA A 82 18.47 -5.25 9.31
CA ALA A 82 18.34 -5.81 10.66
C ALA A 82 16.99 -5.66 11.34
N ALA A 83 16.98 -4.55 12.07
CA ALA A 83 16.05 -4.20 13.11
C ALA A 83 14.73 -3.63 12.59
N VAL A 84 14.64 -3.23 11.32
CA VAL A 84 13.40 -2.65 10.78
C VAL A 84 12.41 -3.79 10.52
N ARG A 85 11.48 -3.96 11.45
CA ARG A 85 10.42 -4.98 11.36
C ARG A 85 9.37 -4.54 10.33
N SER A 86 8.90 -5.50 9.52
CA SER A 86 7.72 -5.29 8.67
C SER A 86 6.47 -5.06 9.52
N ARG A 87 5.57 -4.20 9.03
CA ARG A 87 4.42 -3.66 9.75
C ARG A 87 3.18 -3.66 8.86
N LYS A 88 1.99 -3.66 9.46
CA LYS A 88 0.72 -3.61 8.72
C LYS A 88 0.64 -2.32 7.90
N THR A 89 1.09 -1.21 8.47
CA THR A 89 1.17 0.08 7.77
C THR A 89 1.98 0.01 6.47
N PHE A 90 2.99 -0.85 6.39
CA PHE A 90 3.81 -0.98 5.18
C PHE A 90 3.06 -1.69 4.05
N ASP A 91 2.23 -2.69 4.39
CA ASP A 91 1.32 -3.30 3.42
C ASP A 91 0.27 -2.28 2.95
N ILE A 92 -0.27 -1.47 3.87
CA ILE A 92 -1.27 -0.45 3.54
C ILE A 92 -0.69 0.64 2.63
N TYR A 93 0.54 1.08 2.88
CA TYR A 93 1.29 1.96 1.98
C TYR A 93 1.42 1.37 0.58
N SER A 94 1.85 0.11 0.49
CA SER A 94 2.02 -0.60 -0.77
C SER A 94 0.69 -0.72 -1.52
N LEU A 95 -0.42 -0.96 -0.80
CA LEU A 95 -1.77 -0.94 -1.37
C LEU A 95 -2.12 0.45 -1.92
N GLY A 96 -1.78 1.53 -1.21
CA GLY A 96 -2.00 2.91 -1.68
C GLY A 96 -1.38 3.18 -3.05
N LEU A 97 -0.17 2.68 -3.29
CA LEU A 97 0.50 2.77 -4.59
C LEU A 97 -0.21 1.95 -5.68
N VAL A 98 -0.63 0.72 -5.36
CA VAL A 98 -1.41 -0.13 -6.30
C VAL A 98 -2.77 0.51 -6.62
N LEU A 99 -3.40 1.18 -5.66
CA LEU A 99 -4.64 1.93 -5.89
C LEU A 99 -4.42 3.08 -6.89
N MET A 100 -3.28 3.78 -6.82
CA MET A 100 -2.94 4.78 -7.84
C MET A 100 -2.82 4.14 -9.22
N GLU A 101 -2.10 3.01 -9.35
CA GLU A 101 -1.98 2.31 -10.63
C GLU A 101 -3.34 1.89 -11.19
N ILE A 102 -4.26 1.43 -10.33
CA ILE A 102 -5.64 1.07 -10.72
C ILE A 102 -6.42 2.31 -11.18
N LEU A 103 -6.25 3.46 -10.53
CA LEU A 103 -6.97 4.68 -10.88
C LEU A 103 -6.50 5.25 -12.22
N PHE A 104 -5.19 5.36 -12.41
CA PHE A 104 -4.58 5.91 -13.62
C PHE A 104 -4.49 4.89 -14.77
N TRP A 105 -4.70 3.60 -14.47
CA TRP A 105 -4.50 2.48 -15.38
C TRP A 105 -3.12 2.49 -16.05
N LYS A 106 -2.08 2.82 -15.26
CA LYS A 106 -0.69 2.95 -15.69
C LYS A 106 0.24 2.38 -14.62
N PRO A 107 1.37 1.76 -15.01
CA PRO A 107 2.40 1.35 -14.05
C PRO A 107 2.95 2.53 -13.25
N LEU A 108 3.31 2.29 -12.00
CA LEU A 108 3.82 3.31 -11.07
C LEU A 108 5.08 3.98 -11.62
N ALA A 109 5.96 3.22 -12.28
CA ALA A 109 7.16 3.74 -12.92
C ALA A 109 6.84 4.79 -13.98
N THR A 110 5.80 4.57 -14.78
CA THR A 110 5.34 5.52 -15.79
C THR A 110 4.66 6.73 -15.15
N LEU A 111 3.87 6.52 -14.09
CA LEU A 111 3.21 7.60 -13.37
C LEU A 111 4.21 8.58 -12.76
N LEU A 112 5.31 8.06 -12.21
CA LEU A 112 6.34 8.81 -11.51
C LEU A 112 7.54 9.19 -12.41
N GLU A 113 7.42 8.98 -13.72
CA GLU A 113 8.48 9.25 -14.70
C GLU A 113 9.85 8.66 -14.30
N LEU A 114 9.82 7.47 -13.69
CA LEU A 114 11.02 6.77 -13.27
C LEU A 114 11.77 6.26 -14.51
N PRO A 115 13.12 6.18 -14.45
CA PRO A 115 13.90 5.52 -15.48
C PRO A 115 13.55 4.02 -15.54
N ASP A 116 14.22 3.27 -16.41
CA ASP A 116 14.09 1.81 -16.45
C ASP A 116 14.14 1.23 -15.03
N LEU A 117 13.13 0.42 -14.68
CA LEU A 117 12.95 -0.17 -13.35
C LEU A 117 14.18 -0.93 -12.84
N SER A 118 14.99 -1.48 -13.74
CA SER A 118 16.25 -2.15 -13.41
C SER A 118 17.37 -1.18 -13.01
N THR A 119 17.22 0.11 -13.34
CA THR A 119 18.19 1.18 -13.10
C THR A 119 17.75 2.19 -12.03
N VAL A 120 16.53 2.06 -11.51
CA VAL A 120 16.02 2.92 -10.44
C VAL A 120 16.96 2.84 -9.23
N THR A 121 17.47 3.99 -8.83
CA THR A 121 18.38 4.08 -7.69
C THR A 121 17.60 3.99 -6.38
N LEU A 122 18.25 3.52 -5.32
CA LEU A 122 17.66 3.49 -3.97
C LEU A 122 17.23 4.90 -3.51
N LEU A 123 17.93 5.96 -3.92
CA LEU A 123 17.56 7.34 -3.62
C LEU A 123 16.22 7.70 -4.25
N GLN A 124 16.01 7.33 -5.52
CA GLN A 124 14.74 7.54 -6.21
C GLN A 124 13.62 6.75 -5.54
N SER A 125 13.81 5.45 -5.28
CA SER A 125 12.80 4.62 -4.59
C SER A 125 12.41 5.18 -3.22
N LYS A 126 13.37 5.66 -2.43
CA LYS A 126 13.11 6.23 -1.10
C LYS A 126 12.38 7.56 -1.19
N GLY A 127 12.66 8.36 -2.23
CA GLY A 127 12.03 9.65 -2.47
C GLY A 127 10.59 9.58 -2.96
N ILE A 128 10.09 8.41 -3.39
CA ILE A 128 8.72 8.27 -3.93
C ILE A 128 7.66 8.76 -2.95
N ARG A 129 7.74 8.33 -1.68
CA ARG A 129 6.74 8.71 -0.67
C ARG A 129 6.73 10.22 -0.45
N ASP A 130 7.90 10.83 -0.32
CA ASP A 130 8.02 12.26 -0.07
C ASP A 130 7.58 13.08 -1.28
N HIS A 131 7.91 12.61 -2.49
CA HIS A 131 7.43 13.19 -3.73
C HIS A 131 5.89 13.16 -3.82
N LEU A 132 5.27 12.01 -3.53
CA LEU A 132 3.81 11.86 -3.59
C LEU A 132 3.06 12.67 -2.54
N LEU A 133 3.62 12.80 -1.33
CA LEU A 133 2.99 13.53 -0.21
C LEU A 133 3.33 15.03 -0.19
N GLY A 134 4.34 15.46 -0.93
CA GLY A 134 4.72 16.86 -1.10
C GLY A 134 3.82 17.60 -2.07
N GLU A 135 4.33 18.71 -2.61
CA GLU A 135 3.67 19.49 -3.68
C GLU A 135 3.82 18.77 -5.02
N SER A 136 3.10 17.65 -5.19
CA SER A 136 3.05 16.89 -6.44
C SER A 136 1.64 16.90 -7.03
N GLU A 137 1.58 17.14 -8.34
CA GLU A 137 0.33 17.03 -9.11
C GLU A 137 -0.25 15.61 -9.07
N CYS A 138 0.50 14.60 -8.63
CA CYS A 138 0.01 13.22 -8.57
C CYS A 138 -1.24 13.08 -7.69
N LEU A 139 -1.22 13.61 -6.46
CA LEU A 139 -2.39 13.51 -5.57
C LEU A 139 -3.53 14.42 -6.01
N ASP A 140 -3.23 15.58 -6.60
CA ASP A 140 -4.25 16.44 -7.20
C ASP A 140 -4.96 15.73 -8.36
N ASN A 141 -4.21 15.05 -9.23
CA ASN A 141 -4.76 14.22 -10.30
C ASN A 141 -5.58 13.03 -9.76
N VAL A 142 -5.21 12.45 -8.60
CA VAL A 142 -6.04 11.43 -7.94
C VAL A 142 -7.38 12.02 -7.51
N LEU A 143 -7.40 13.25 -7.00
CA LEU A 143 -8.63 13.95 -6.64
C LEU A 143 -9.50 14.23 -7.88
N ASP A 144 -8.89 14.68 -8.97
CA ASP A 144 -9.61 15.03 -10.21
C ASP A 144 -10.25 13.82 -10.89
N ILE A 145 -9.56 12.67 -10.91
CA ILE A 145 -10.04 11.45 -11.57
C ILE A 145 -10.88 10.58 -10.63
N GLY A 146 -10.39 10.36 -9.40
CA GLY A 146 -10.97 9.42 -8.44
C GLY A 146 -11.99 10.05 -7.48
N GLY A 147 -12.05 11.38 -7.42
CA GLY A 147 -12.90 12.11 -6.50
C GLY A 147 -12.41 12.06 -5.05
N LYS A 148 -13.10 12.83 -4.19
CA LYS A 148 -12.68 13.07 -2.79
C LYS A 148 -12.47 11.80 -1.96
N LYS A 149 -13.34 10.80 -2.12
CA LYS A 149 -13.26 9.54 -1.37
C LYS A 149 -12.03 8.74 -1.75
N TYR A 150 -11.81 8.52 -3.05
CA TYR A 150 -10.67 7.75 -3.53
C TYR A 150 -9.34 8.45 -3.20
N HIS A 151 -9.29 9.77 -3.39
CA HIS A 151 -8.15 10.59 -2.96
C HIS A 151 -7.89 10.46 -1.46
N GLY A 152 -8.92 10.59 -0.63
CA GLY A 152 -8.80 10.45 0.82
C GLY A 152 -8.28 9.07 1.25
N VAL A 153 -8.64 8.01 0.52
CA VAL A 153 -8.15 6.65 0.74
C VAL A 153 -6.67 6.54 0.37
N VAL A 154 -6.29 6.93 -0.85
CA VAL A 154 -4.90 6.85 -1.34
C VAL A 154 -3.98 7.65 -0.43
N ARG A 155 -4.34 8.90 -0.13
CA ARG A 155 -3.55 9.78 0.73
C ARG A 155 -3.29 9.17 2.11
N ARG A 156 -4.32 8.65 2.77
CA ARG A 156 -4.17 7.99 4.08
C ARG A 156 -3.28 6.75 4.02
N CYS A 157 -3.37 5.97 2.94
CA CYS A 157 -2.50 4.82 2.74
C CYS A 157 -1.03 5.24 2.61
N LEU A 158 -0.76 6.30 1.84
CA LEU A 158 0.60 6.82 1.63
C LEU A 158 1.19 7.46 2.90
N GLU A 159 0.37 8.19 3.65
CA GLU A 159 0.75 8.77 4.95
C GLU A 159 1.05 7.67 5.97
N GLY A 160 0.16 6.68 6.08
CA GLY A 160 0.27 5.53 6.98
C GLY A 160 0.08 5.91 8.46
N TYR A 161 1.01 6.68 9.02
CA TYR A 161 1.01 7.09 10.42
C TYR A 161 0.29 8.42 10.63
N PHE A 162 -0.15 8.66 11.87
CA PHE A 162 -0.66 9.95 12.32
C PHE A 162 0.41 11.04 12.14
N ASN A 163 0.02 12.15 11.52
CA ASN A 163 0.79 13.39 11.51
C ASN A 163 0.07 14.43 12.38
N ASP A 164 0.70 14.84 13.48
CA ASP A 164 0.20 15.83 14.44
C ASP A 164 0.17 17.25 13.88
N GLU A 165 1.06 17.57 12.93
CA GLU A 165 1.21 18.94 12.42
C GLU A 165 0.14 19.34 11.39
N ALA A 166 -0.53 18.37 10.75
CA ALA A 166 -1.44 18.64 9.62
C ALA A 166 -2.94 18.48 9.92
N GLY A 167 -3.32 18.11 11.16
CA GLY A 167 -4.73 17.98 11.54
C GLY A 167 -5.46 16.89 10.72
N HIS A 168 -5.35 15.64 11.17
CA HIS A 168 -6.03 14.45 10.64
C HIS A 168 -5.49 13.93 9.30
N SER A 169 -4.37 13.22 9.35
CA SER A 169 -3.82 12.53 8.19
C SER A 169 -3.15 11.21 8.63
N GLY A 170 -3.28 10.14 7.84
CA GLY A 170 -2.90 8.76 8.17
C GLY A 170 -3.96 7.86 8.84
N LEU A 171 -3.52 6.83 9.56
CA LEU A 171 -4.37 5.77 10.16
C LEU A 171 -4.46 5.83 11.70
N GLY A 172 -4.13 6.98 12.29
CA GLY A 172 -4.37 7.24 13.72
C GLY A 172 -3.41 6.55 14.70
N ILE A 173 -2.32 5.96 14.21
CA ILE A 173 -1.24 5.38 15.03
C ILE A 173 0.08 6.12 14.80
N LYS A 174 0.95 6.18 15.81
CA LYS A 174 2.27 6.84 15.73
C LYS A 174 3.32 5.92 15.12
N VAL A 175 4.40 6.52 14.63
CA VAL A 175 5.53 5.78 14.04
C VAL A 175 6.16 4.79 15.02
N ASP A 176 6.16 5.06 16.32
CA ASP A 176 6.76 4.18 17.33
C ASP A 176 5.78 3.19 17.98
N ASP A 177 4.49 3.22 17.58
CA ASP A 177 3.48 2.34 18.19
C ASP A 177 3.69 0.87 17.79
N ASN A 178 3.58 -0.05 18.75
CA ASN A 178 3.73 -1.47 18.44
C ASN A 178 2.48 -2.02 17.73
N GLU A 179 2.51 -2.11 16.39
CA GLU A 179 1.37 -2.61 15.59
C GLU A 179 0.99 -4.09 15.87
N SER A 180 1.81 -4.85 16.60
CA SER A 180 1.45 -6.21 17.05
C SER A 180 0.76 -6.26 18.42
N ASP A 181 0.78 -5.15 19.17
CA ASP A 181 -0.01 -5.03 20.41
C ASP A 181 -1.51 -5.07 20.08
N VAL A 182 -2.31 -5.59 21.01
CA VAL A 182 -3.76 -5.76 20.85
C VAL A 182 -4.44 -4.42 20.62
N TYR A 183 -4.13 -3.39 21.42
CA TYR A 183 -4.81 -2.09 21.33
C TYR A 183 -4.44 -1.35 20.05
N THR A 184 -3.15 -1.25 19.72
CA THR A 184 -2.69 -0.62 18.47
C THR A 184 -3.22 -1.39 17.26
N SER A 185 -3.20 -2.71 17.28
CA SER A 185 -3.71 -3.54 16.18
C SER A 185 -5.21 -3.34 15.96
N ILE A 186 -6.02 -3.26 17.03
CA ILE A 186 -7.46 -3.00 16.93
C ILE A 186 -7.70 -1.60 16.37
N LEU A 187 -7.03 -0.59 16.93
CA LEU A 187 -7.17 0.80 16.45
C LEU A 187 -6.82 0.93 14.97
N LEU A 188 -5.68 0.37 14.55
CA LEU A 188 -5.27 0.39 13.15
C LEU A 188 -6.30 -0.32 12.25
N GLN A 189 -6.81 -1.48 12.68
CA GLN A 189 -7.83 -2.21 11.94
C GLN A 189 -9.13 -1.41 11.79
N GLU A 190 -9.61 -0.79 12.87
CA GLU A 190 -10.81 0.06 12.85
C GLU A 190 -10.64 1.23 11.89
N ARG A 191 -9.51 1.95 11.97
CA ARG A 191 -9.20 3.08 11.09
C ARG A 191 -9.06 2.68 9.63
N TYR A 192 -8.44 1.54 9.37
CA TYR A 192 -8.34 1.00 8.02
C TYR A 192 -9.72 0.63 7.46
N VAL A 193 -10.58 -0.02 8.26
CA VAL A 193 -11.95 -0.34 7.83
C VAL A 193 -12.74 0.94 7.53
N GLU A 194 -12.74 1.89 8.46
CA GLU A 194 -13.49 3.14 8.37
C GLU A 194 -13.05 3.99 7.17
N HIS A 195 -11.75 4.27 7.06
CA HIS A 195 -11.24 5.27 6.14
C HIS A 195 -10.70 4.73 4.81
N VAL A 196 -10.55 3.41 4.67
CA VAL A 196 -10.11 2.77 3.42
C VAL A 196 -11.21 1.89 2.84
N VAL A 197 -11.64 0.86 3.58
CA VAL A 197 -12.55 -0.16 3.04
C VAL A 197 -13.95 0.40 2.81
N GLN A 198 -14.52 1.10 3.79
CA GLN A 198 -15.88 1.65 3.67
C GLN A 198 -15.94 2.84 2.72
N GLU A 199 -14.92 3.70 2.70
CA GLU A 199 -14.83 4.79 1.73
C GLU A 199 -14.83 4.27 0.29
N LEU A 200 -13.99 3.27 -0.02
CA LEU A 200 -13.96 2.64 -1.35
C LEU A 200 -15.30 2.00 -1.72
N LYS A 201 -15.94 1.28 -0.79
CA LYS A 201 -17.27 0.66 -1.00
C LYS A 201 -18.38 1.71 -1.19
N GLY A 202 -18.22 2.88 -0.59
CA GLY A 202 -19.15 4.00 -0.68
C GLY A 202 -19.01 4.85 -1.94
N ILE A 203 -18.10 4.51 -2.86
CA ILE A 203 -18.01 5.15 -4.19
C ILE A 203 -19.06 4.50 -5.09
N GLN A 204 -20.08 5.27 -5.46
CA GLN A 204 -21.07 4.88 -6.47
C GLN A 204 -20.48 5.10 -7.87
N VAL A 205 -20.63 4.09 -8.74
CA VAL A 205 -20.21 4.12 -10.15
C VAL A 205 -21.46 4.16 -11.02
#